data_AF-A0A536H0C2-F1
#
_entry.id   AF-A0A536H0C2-F1
#
_cell.length_a   1.000
_cell.length_b   1.000
_cell.length_c   1.000
_cell.angle_alpha   90.00
_cell.angle_beta   90.00
_cell.angle_gamma   90.00
#
_symmetry.space_group_name_H-M   'P 1'
#
loop_
_entity.id
_entity.type
_entity.pdbx_description
1 polymer ?
#
loop_
_entity_poly.entity_id
_entity_poly.type
_entity_poly.pdbx_seq_one_letter_code
_entity_poly.pdbx_strand_id
1 'polypeptide(L)'
;MSSLLDKSLLNQEHESPGETRFRMLYVLREFGLEQLDAEGEGTATREAHAAYYLRLSEEANSQLHGCEQKGWRNQLEHEHDNLRAALNWWLEQANAPEAAERALRLWWALAQSRFKQPCYREGYTNVKRILAVRAGVAEAMQVKALLYAAAVLRSVDEVEQAEPLIQEALALARQMGDLPGIAFAVQNLGGVAVDQDR
;
A
#
# COMPACT_ATOMS: atom_id res chain seq x y z
N MET A 1 -27.72 -13.03 -9.53
CA MET A 1 -26.75 -13.30 -8.45
C MET A 1 -26.92 -14.68 -7.81
N SER A 2 -28.09 -15.34 -7.84
CA SER A 2 -28.25 -16.71 -7.29
C SER A 2 -27.49 -17.83 -8.02
N SER A 3 -27.23 -17.74 -9.34
CA SER A 3 -26.65 -18.88 -10.07
C SER A 3 -25.15 -19.12 -9.86
N LEU A 4 -24.43 -18.18 -9.22
CA LEU A 4 -23.00 -18.34 -8.89
C LEU A 4 -22.79 -18.99 -7.51
N LEU A 5 -23.75 -18.83 -6.59
CA LEU A 5 -23.77 -19.51 -5.29
C LEU A 5 -24.09 -21.01 -5.44
N ASP A 6 -25.03 -21.35 -6.34
CA ASP A 6 -25.45 -22.74 -6.60
C ASP A 6 -24.37 -23.63 -7.23
N LYS A 7 -23.27 -23.05 -7.74
CA LYS A 7 -22.17 -23.80 -8.39
C LYS A 7 -20.91 -23.97 -7.54
N SER A 8 -20.94 -23.57 -6.26
CA SER A 8 -19.77 -23.65 -5.36
C SER A 8 -18.52 -22.90 -5.89
N LEU A 9 -18.73 -21.87 -6.72
CA LEU A 9 -17.67 -21.07 -7.34
C LEU A 9 -17.24 -19.89 -6.44
N LEU A 10 -18.07 -19.54 -5.46
CA LEU A 10 -17.83 -18.52 -4.45
C LEU A 10 -18.10 -19.13 -3.08
N ASN A 11 -17.13 -19.06 -2.17
CA ASN A 11 -17.33 -19.41 -0.77
C ASN A 11 -17.88 -18.19 -0.04
N GLN A 12 -19.08 -18.33 0.52
CA GLN A 12 -19.66 -17.31 1.39
C GLN A 12 -19.02 -17.44 2.77
N GLU A 13 -18.22 -16.46 3.17
CA GLU A 13 -17.63 -16.40 4.50
C GLU A 13 -18.52 -15.49 5.37
N HIS A 14 -19.07 -16.05 6.45
CA HIS A 14 -19.84 -15.33 7.46
C HIS A 14 -18.93 -15.00 8.64
N GLU A 15 -18.15 -13.92 8.52
CA GLU A 15 -17.20 -13.52 9.57
C GLU A 15 -17.83 -12.61 10.65
N SER A 16 -18.96 -11.95 10.36
CA SER A 16 -19.72 -11.12 11.33
C SER A 16 -21.17 -10.86 10.90
N PRO A 17 -22.09 -10.50 11.82
CA PRO A 17 -23.47 -10.18 11.47
C PRO A 17 -23.52 -8.91 10.60
N GLY A 18 -23.81 -9.05 9.31
CA GLY A 18 -24.04 -7.93 8.39
C GLY A 18 -23.11 -7.85 7.18
N GLU A 19 -21.94 -8.50 7.21
CA GLU A 19 -21.05 -8.58 6.05
C GLU A 19 -21.10 -9.98 5.43
N THR A 20 -21.61 -10.05 4.20
CA THR A 20 -21.49 -11.24 3.36
C THR A 20 -20.28 -11.05 2.46
N ARG A 21 -19.22 -11.82 2.70
CA ARG A 21 -18.05 -11.85 1.83
C ARG A 21 -18.06 -13.08 0.95
N PHE A 22 -17.56 -12.90 -0.26
CA PHE A 22 -17.40 -13.97 -1.23
C PHE A 22 -15.91 -14.15 -1.50
N ARG A 23 -15.36 -15.31 -1.14
CA ARG A 23 -14.04 -15.71 -1.58
C ARG A 23 -14.13 -16.50 -2.87
N MET A 24 -13.52 -16.00 -3.92
CA MET A 24 -13.43 -16.72 -5.19
C MET A 24 -12.32 -17.77 -5.11
N LEU A 25 -12.56 -18.97 -5.63
CA LEU A 25 -11.50 -19.98 -5.76
C LEU A 25 -10.42 -19.47 -6.73
N TYR A 26 -9.15 -19.78 -6.42
CA TYR A 26 -7.99 -19.34 -7.21
C TYR A 26 -8.16 -19.60 -8.72
N VAL A 27 -8.66 -20.78 -9.11
CA VAL A 27 -8.84 -21.16 -10.52
C VAL A 27 -9.86 -20.28 -11.25
N LEU A 28 -10.93 -19.84 -10.58
CA LEU A 28 -11.91 -18.93 -11.17
C LEU A 28 -11.38 -17.50 -11.28
N ARG A 29 -10.53 -17.09 -10.33
CA ARG A 29 -9.85 -15.80 -10.39
C ARG A 29 -8.91 -15.75 -11.60
N GLU A 30 -8.10 -16.77 -11.81
CA GLU A 30 -7.19 -16.86 -12.96
C GLU A 30 -8.00 -16.83 -14.27
N PHE A 31 -9.05 -17.66 -14.38
CA PHE A 31 -9.93 -17.65 -15.56
C PHE A 31 -10.60 -16.28 -15.78
N GLY A 32 -11.08 -15.64 -14.71
CA GLY A 32 -11.67 -14.29 -14.81
C GLY A 32 -10.67 -13.24 -15.28
N LEU A 33 -9.42 -13.31 -14.82
CA LEU A 33 -8.34 -12.42 -15.28
C LEU A 33 -7.99 -12.68 -16.75
N GLU A 34 -7.89 -13.94 -17.17
CA GLU A 34 -7.66 -14.31 -18.57
C GLU A 34 -8.78 -13.79 -19.49
N GLN A 35 -10.04 -13.90 -19.05
CA GLN A 35 -11.18 -13.39 -19.80
C GLN A 35 -11.17 -11.85 -19.90
N LEU A 36 -10.88 -11.16 -18.80
CA LEU A 36 -10.75 -9.70 -18.80
C LEU A 36 -9.62 -9.22 -19.74
N ASP A 37 -8.49 -9.94 -19.78
CA ASP A 37 -7.40 -9.61 -20.68
C ASP A 37 -7.77 -9.95 -22.15
N ALA A 38 -8.48 -11.06 -22.39
CA ALA A 38 -8.98 -11.42 -23.72
C ALA A 38 -10.00 -10.42 -24.28
N GLU A 39 -10.83 -9.83 -23.42
CA GLU A 39 -11.83 -8.81 -23.76
C GLU A 39 -11.24 -7.38 -23.77
N GLY A 40 -9.96 -7.22 -23.38
CA GLY A 40 -9.28 -5.92 -23.33
C GLY A 40 -9.68 -5.03 -22.14
N GLU A 41 -10.45 -5.57 -21.19
CA GLU A 41 -10.94 -4.84 -20.01
C GLU A 41 -9.95 -4.90 -18.82
N GLY A 42 -8.94 -5.76 -18.86
CA GLY A 42 -8.04 -6.01 -17.74
C GLY A 42 -7.37 -4.75 -17.17
N THR A 43 -6.92 -3.82 -18.02
CA THR A 43 -6.32 -2.56 -17.56
C THR A 43 -7.33 -1.66 -16.84
N ALA A 44 -8.53 -1.50 -17.40
CA ALA A 44 -9.58 -0.67 -16.80
C ALA A 44 -10.05 -1.26 -15.47
N THR A 45 -10.18 -2.59 -15.38
CA THR A 45 -10.57 -3.29 -14.16
C THR A 45 -9.51 -3.17 -13.07
N ARG A 46 -8.21 -3.32 -13.41
CA ARG A 46 -7.11 -3.14 -12.44
C ARG A 46 -7.02 -1.70 -11.94
N GLU A 47 -7.24 -0.69 -12.79
CA GLU A 47 -7.29 0.71 -12.37
C GLU A 47 -8.49 0.99 -11.45
N ALA A 48 -9.68 0.47 -11.79
CA ALA A 48 -10.87 0.62 -10.95
C ALA A 48 -10.70 -0.04 -9.58
N HIS A 49 -10.11 -1.25 -9.54
CA HIS A 49 -9.76 -1.96 -8.33
C HIS A 49 -8.77 -1.16 -7.48
N ALA A 50 -7.66 -0.69 -8.08
CA ALA A 50 -6.67 0.09 -7.35
C ALA A 50 -7.28 1.38 -6.78
N ALA A 51 -8.06 2.11 -7.59
CA ALA A 51 -8.76 3.33 -7.18
C ALA A 51 -9.76 3.10 -6.04
N TYR A 52 -10.45 1.96 -6.02
CA TYR A 52 -11.32 1.58 -4.90
C TYR A 52 -10.52 1.40 -3.60
N TYR A 53 -9.42 0.65 -3.65
CA TYR A 53 -8.61 0.37 -2.46
C TYR A 53 -7.83 1.57 -1.95
N LEU A 54 -7.44 2.51 -2.80
CA LEU A 54 -6.94 3.81 -2.34
C LEU A 54 -7.99 4.55 -1.52
N ARG A 55 -9.22 4.68 -2.04
CA ARG A 55 -10.30 5.36 -1.31
C ARG A 55 -10.60 4.69 0.03
N LEU A 56 -10.69 3.36 0.04
CA LEU A 56 -10.89 2.58 1.28
C LEU A 56 -9.78 2.87 2.31
N SER A 57 -8.52 2.91 1.86
CA SER A 57 -7.39 3.18 2.76
C SER A 57 -7.39 4.60 3.33
N GLU A 58 -7.81 5.59 2.54
CA GLU A 58 -7.89 6.99 2.96
C GLU A 58 -9.04 7.22 3.94
N GLU A 59 -10.19 6.57 3.70
CA GLU A 59 -11.32 6.55 4.61
C GLU A 59 -10.93 5.92 5.95
N ALA A 60 -10.29 4.74 5.91
CA ALA A 60 -9.79 4.08 7.10
C ALA A 60 -8.83 5.01 7.87
N ASN A 61 -7.89 5.67 7.20
CA ASN A 61 -6.92 6.54 7.85
C ASN A 61 -7.56 7.69 8.65
N SER A 62 -8.69 8.24 8.18
CA SER A 62 -9.43 9.26 8.91
C SER A 62 -10.06 8.73 10.21
N GLN A 63 -10.40 7.44 10.27
CA GLN A 63 -11.07 6.79 11.38
C GLN A 63 -10.12 6.03 12.33
N LEU A 64 -8.85 5.85 11.94
CA LEU A 64 -7.86 5.13 12.73
C LEU A 64 -7.42 5.84 14.02
N HIS A 65 -7.86 7.07 14.24
CA HIS A 65 -7.69 7.80 15.50
C HIS A 65 -8.98 7.91 16.33
N GLY A 66 -10.08 7.31 15.85
CA GLY A 66 -11.40 7.33 16.48
C GLY A 66 -11.78 6.02 17.18
N CYS A 67 -13.03 5.95 17.65
CA CYS A 67 -13.59 4.77 18.32
C CYS A 67 -13.70 3.53 17.40
N GLU A 68 -13.75 3.74 16.08
CA GLU A 68 -13.87 2.66 15.10
C GLU A 68 -12.53 2.05 14.67
N GLN A 69 -11.40 2.50 15.25
CA GLN A 69 -10.05 2.08 14.89
C GLN A 69 -9.90 0.55 14.79
N LYS A 70 -10.53 -0.21 15.70
CA LYS A 70 -10.44 -1.68 15.69
C LYS A 70 -11.16 -2.30 14.49
N GLY A 71 -12.35 -1.80 14.13
CA GLY A 71 -13.12 -2.27 12.97
C GLY A 71 -12.35 -2.02 11.68
N TRP A 72 -11.85 -0.80 11.51
CA TRP A 72 -11.05 -0.42 10.33
C TRP A 72 -9.75 -1.21 10.22
N ARG A 73 -9.03 -1.45 11.32
CA ARG A 73 -7.83 -2.31 11.28
C ARG A 73 -8.15 -3.73 10.86
N ASN A 74 -9.20 -4.32 11.43
CA ASN A 74 -9.64 -5.65 11.03
C ASN A 74 -9.99 -5.66 9.54
N GLN A 75 -10.76 -4.68 9.06
CA GLN A 75 -11.14 -4.62 7.65
C GLN A 75 -9.92 -4.55 6.72
N LEU A 76 -8.96 -3.66 7.01
CA LEU A 76 -7.71 -3.58 6.24
C LEU A 76 -6.92 -4.90 6.28
N GLU A 77 -6.94 -5.62 7.42
CA GLU A 77 -6.24 -6.91 7.56
C GLU A 77 -6.84 -7.99 6.67
N HIS A 78 -8.17 -8.05 6.58
CA HIS A 78 -8.85 -8.98 5.68
C HIS A 78 -8.66 -8.59 4.20
N GLU A 79 -8.51 -7.30 3.88
CA GLU A 79 -8.31 -6.80 2.52
C GLU A 79 -6.83 -6.78 2.08
N HIS A 80 -5.92 -7.36 2.86
CA HIS A 80 -4.49 -7.23 2.67
C HIS A 80 -3.99 -7.56 1.25
N ASP A 81 -4.41 -8.70 0.70
CA ASP A 81 -3.97 -9.12 -0.63
C ASP A 81 -4.49 -8.20 -1.74
N ASN A 82 -5.69 -7.63 -1.55
CA ASN A 82 -6.27 -6.68 -2.49
C ASN A 82 -5.55 -5.32 -2.40
N LEU A 83 -5.24 -4.85 -1.19
CA LEU A 83 -4.44 -3.64 -0.96
C LEU A 83 -3.03 -3.78 -1.57
N ARG A 84 -2.40 -4.96 -1.43
CA ARG A 84 -1.10 -5.26 -2.05
C ARG A 84 -1.19 -5.25 -3.58
N ALA A 85 -2.21 -5.90 -4.15
CA ALA A 85 -2.42 -5.91 -5.60
C ALA A 85 -2.65 -4.48 -6.16
N ALA A 86 -3.44 -3.66 -5.45
CA ALA A 86 -3.67 -2.26 -5.79
C ALA A 86 -2.37 -1.43 -5.75
N LEU A 87 -1.55 -1.61 -4.71
CA LEU A 87 -0.28 -0.92 -4.58
C LEU A 87 0.68 -1.31 -5.72
N ASN A 88 0.81 -2.61 -6.00
CA ASN A 88 1.69 -3.11 -7.06
C ASN A 88 1.29 -2.57 -8.44
N TRP A 89 -0.01 -2.51 -8.74
CA TRP A 89 -0.52 -1.94 -10.00
C TRP A 89 -0.01 -0.53 -10.29
N TRP A 90 -0.04 0.38 -9.30
CA TRP A 90 0.47 1.74 -9.49
C TRP A 90 1.99 1.83 -9.41
N LEU A 91 2.64 0.97 -8.61
CA LEU A 91 4.11 0.92 -8.56
C LEU A 91 4.71 0.48 -9.91
N GLU A 92 4.08 -0.46 -10.60
CA GLU A 92 4.46 -0.88 -11.97
C GLU A 92 4.37 0.28 -12.97
N GLN A 93 3.49 1.24 -12.72
CA GLN A 93 3.27 2.44 -13.53
C GLN A 93 3.98 3.68 -13.01
N ALA A 94 4.82 3.57 -11.97
CA ALA A 94 5.42 4.71 -11.25
C ALA A 94 6.46 5.53 -12.04
N ASN A 95 6.62 5.27 -13.33
CA ASN A 95 7.30 6.19 -14.24
C ASN A 95 6.44 7.45 -14.51
N ALA A 96 5.13 7.36 -14.32
CA ALA A 96 4.21 8.51 -14.36
C ALA A 96 4.06 9.11 -12.95
N PRO A 97 4.23 10.44 -12.78
CA PRO A 97 4.09 11.11 -11.48
C PRO A 97 2.75 10.85 -10.80
N GLU A 98 1.63 10.81 -11.54
CA GLU A 98 0.31 10.59 -10.95
C GLU A 98 0.16 9.16 -10.39
N ALA A 99 0.71 8.16 -11.09
CA ALA A 99 0.69 6.77 -10.62
C ALA A 99 1.57 6.62 -9.37
N ALA A 100 2.76 7.22 -9.37
CA ALA A 100 3.62 7.25 -8.20
C ALA A 100 2.93 7.94 -7.01
N GLU A 101 2.25 9.05 -7.24
CA GLU A 101 1.49 9.74 -6.19
C GLU A 101 0.43 8.82 -5.57
N ARG A 102 -0.38 8.14 -6.40
CA ARG A 102 -1.42 7.19 -5.93
C ARG A 102 -0.82 6.03 -5.14
N ALA A 103 0.26 5.44 -5.64
CA ALA A 103 0.99 4.38 -4.94
C ALA A 103 1.47 4.84 -3.56
N LEU A 104 2.07 6.02 -3.49
CA LEU A 104 2.60 6.58 -2.25
C LEU A 104 1.49 6.97 -1.26
N ARG A 105 0.34 7.46 -1.74
CA ARG A 105 -0.84 7.72 -0.89
C ARG A 105 -1.36 6.43 -0.26
N LEU A 106 -1.54 5.38 -1.08
CA LEU A 106 -1.98 4.08 -0.61
C LEU A 106 -0.98 3.47 0.38
N TRP A 107 0.31 3.45 0.03
CA TRP A 107 1.35 2.97 0.94
C TRP A 107 1.38 3.72 2.26
N TRP A 108 1.26 5.05 2.23
CA TRP A 108 1.27 5.89 3.43
C TRP A 108 0.08 5.61 4.35
N ALA A 109 -1.12 5.44 3.79
CA ALA A 109 -2.31 5.06 4.56
C ALA A 109 -2.12 3.72 5.27
N LEU A 110 -1.55 2.73 4.57
CA LEU A 110 -1.23 1.42 5.16
C LEU A 110 -0.15 1.53 6.24
N ALA A 111 0.92 2.28 5.99
CA ALA A 111 2.02 2.47 6.92
C ALA A 111 1.56 3.08 8.25
N GLN A 112 0.65 4.07 8.22
CA GLN A 112 0.10 4.72 9.41
C GLN A 112 -0.81 3.80 10.24
N SER A 113 -1.48 2.85 9.59
CA SER A 113 -2.35 1.88 10.28
C SER A 113 -1.61 0.85 11.14
N ARG A 114 -0.27 0.91 11.17
CA ARG A 114 0.63 -0.10 11.76
C ARG A 114 0.35 -1.50 11.20
N PHE A 115 -0.10 -1.53 9.94
CA PHE A 115 -0.29 -2.76 9.20
C PHE A 115 1.01 -3.58 9.23
N LYS A 116 0.92 -4.91 9.39
CA LYS A 116 2.11 -5.77 9.20
C LYS A 116 2.58 -5.58 7.78
N GLN A 117 3.63 -4.79 7.62
CA GLN A 117 4.10 -4.32 6.34
C GLN A 117 4.30 -5.53 5.41
N PRO A 118 3.59 -5.61 4.26
CA PRO A 118 3.84 -6.68 3.30
C PRO A 118 5.31 -6.61 2.94
N CYS A 119 6.04 -7.71 3.08
CA CYS A 119 7.47 -7.78 2.81
C CYS A 119 7.79 -7.07 1.49
N TYR A 120 8.38 -5.87 1.56
CA TYR A 120 8.49 -4.95 0.42
C TYR A 120 9.55 -5.37 -0.61
N ARG A 121 9.95 -6.64 -0.62
CA ARG A 121 10.88 -7.17 -1.60
C ARG A 121 10.39 -6.94 -3.04
N GLU A 122 9.08 -7.03 -3.25
CA GLU A 122 8.42 -6.72 -4.53
C GLU A 122 8.62 -5.24 -4.92
N GLY A 123 8.66 -4.33 -3.93
CA GLY A 123 8.85 -2.89 -4.11
C GLY A 123 10.27 -2.45 -4.44
N TYR A 124 11.28 -3.30 -4.21
CA TYR A 124 12.69 -2.95 -4.42
C TYR A 124 12.99 -2.48 -5.85
N THR A 125 12.39 -3.17 -6.83
CA THR A 125 12.55 -2.82 -8.26
C THR A 125 11.96 -1.45 -8.61
N ASN A 126 11.02 -0.94 -7.80
CA ASN A 126 10.34 0.33 -8.00
C ASN A 126 10.99 1.49 -7.23
N VAL A 127 11.89 1.23 -6.27
CA VAL A 127 12.58 2.29 -5.49
C VAL A 127 13.22 3.33 -6.41
N LYS A 128 13.96 2.88 -7.43
CA LYS A 128 14.61 3.78 -8.39
C LYS A 128 13.61 4.63 -9.17
N ARG A 129 12.45 4.05 -9.55
CA ARG A 129 11.39 4.75 -10.29
C ARG A 129 10.74 5.82 -9.41
N ILE A 130 10.37 5.45 -8.20
CA ILE A 130 9.78 6.36 -7.20
C ILE A 130 10.72 7.52 -6.87
N LEU A 131 12.01 7.24 -6.65
CA LEU A 131 13.00 8.29 -6.40
C LEU A 131 13.27 9.17 -7.63
N ALA A 132 13.15 8.64 -8.85
CA ALA A 132 13.34 9.43 -10.07
C ALA A 132 12.20 10.43 -10.29
N VAL A 133 10.96 10.04 -10.02
CA VAL A 133 9.79 10.93 -10.20
C VAL A 133 9.55 11.87 -9.01
N ARG A 134 10.27 11.70 -7.89
CA ARG A 134 10.10 12.51 -6.67
C ARG A 134 10.20 14.02 -6.93
N ALA A 135 11.08 14.44 -7.84
CA ALA A 135 11.27 15.86 -8.16
C ALA A 135 10.06 16.48 -8.88
N GLY A 136 9.18 15.66 -9.45
CA GLY A 136 7.97 16.10 -10.16
C GLY A 136 6.70 16.13 -9.30
N VAL A 137 6.78 15.74 -8.02
CA VAL A 137 5.63 15.72 -7.11
C VAL A 137 5.78 16.75 -5.98
N ALA A 138 4.67 17.11 -5.34
CA ALA A 138 4.65 18.03 -4.22
C ALA A 138 5.57 17.58 -3.06
N GLU A 139 6.13 18.52 -2.30
CA GLU A 139 7.07 18.24 -1.20
C GLU A 139 6.50 17.24 -0.17
N ALA A 140 5.20 17.32 0.14
CA ALA A 140 4.53 16.37 1.03
C ALA A 140 4.57 14.91 0.50
N MET A 141 4.60 14.76 -0.83
CA MET A 141 4.75 13.45 -1.47
C MET A 141 6.22 13.03 -1.57
N GLN A 142 7.16 13.97 -1.61
CA GLN A 142 8.59 13.65 -1.54
C GLN A 142 8.97 13.01 -0.20
N VAL A 143 8.43 13.51 0.91
CA VAL A 143 8.58 12.87 2.23
C VAL A 143 8.13 11.41 2.17
N LYS A 144 6.94 11.15 1.63
CA LYS A 144 6.40 9.78 1.51
C LYS A 144 7.24 8.91 0.58
N ALA A 145 7.74 9.46 -0.54
CA ALA A 145 8.60 8.75 -1.48
C ALA A 145 9.90 8.28 -0.81
N LEU A 146 10.53 9.17 -0.04
CA LEU A 146 11.75 8.87 0.72
C LEU A 146 11.50 7.81 1.79
N LEU A 147 10.42 7.95 2.56
CA LEU A 147 10.07 6.98 3.61
C LEU A 147 9.68 5.61 3.04
N TYR A 148 9.00 5.57 1.89
CA TYR A 148 8.72 4.35 1.16
C TYR A 148 10.02 3.66 0.74
N ALA A 149 10.90 4.38 0.05
CA ALA A 149 12.17 3.85 -0.43
C ALA A 149 13.03 3.31 0.72
N ALA A 150 13.12 4.05 1.82
CA ALA A 150 13.83 3.61 3.02
C ALA A 150 13.21 2.34 3.64
N ALA A 151 11.88 2.28 3.78
CA ALA A 151 11.21 1.10 4.32
C ALA A 151 11.47 -0.16 3.46
N VAL A 152 11.48 0.01 2.13
CA VAL A 152 11.80 -1.07 1.20
C VAL A 152 13.26 -1.52 1.33
N LEU A 153 14.22 -0.59 1.35
CA LEU A 153 15.64 -0.88 1.48
C LEU A 153 15.95 -1.63 2.78
N ARG A 154 15.37 -1.18 3.90
CA ARG A 154 15.49 -1.90 5.19
C ARG A 154 14.94 -3.32 5.13
N SER A 155 13.83 -3.54 4.41
CA SER A 155 13.24 -4.89 4.29
C SER A 155 14.09 -5.88 3.49
N VAL A 156 15.07 -5.38 2.72
CA VAL A 156 16.01 -6.20 1.95
C VAL A 156 17.46 -6.09 2.47
N ASP A 157 17.63 -5.65 3.72
CA ASP A 157 18.92 -5.54 4.43
C ASP A 157 19.90 -4.50 3.84
N GLU A 158 19.39 -3.54 3.06
CA GLU A 158 20.15 -2.43 2.49
C GLU A 158 20.10 -1.20 3.41
N VAL A 159 20.38 -1.42 4.71
CA VAL A 159 20.18 -0.42 5.78
C VAL A 159 21.04 0.82 5.58
N GLU A 160 22.28 0.66 5.11
CA GLU A 160 23.20 1.76 4.81
C GLU A 160 22.65 2.73 3.76
N GLN A 161 21.87 2.22 2.79
CA GLN A 161 21.22 3.04 1.77
C GLN A 161 19.94 3.69 2.29
N ALA A 162 19.29 3.11 3.29
CA ALA A 162 18.03 3.61 3.84
C ALA A 162 18.22 4.82 4.75
N GLU A 163 19.26 4.80 5.61
CA GLU A 163 19.51 5.87 6.59
C GLU A 163 19.53 7.29 6.00
N PRO A 164 20.32 7.60 4.94
CA PRO A 164 20.34 8.95 4.37
C PRO A 164 18.98 9.40 3.84
N LEU A 165 18.18 8.47 3.28
CA LEU A 165 16.84 8.78 2.80
C LEU A 165 15.88 9.13 3.94
N ILE A 166 16.00 8.46 5.09
CA ILE A 166 15.19 8.75 6.28
C ILE A 166 15.58 10.12 6.87
N GLN A 167 16.88 10.44 6.89
CA GLN A 167 17.37 11.73 7.35
C GLN A 167 16.88 12.88 6.44
N GLU A 168 16.92 12.70 5.12
CA GLU A 168 16.36 13.65 4.15
C GLU A 168 14.85 13.84 4.37
N ALA A 169 14.10 12.75 4.53
CA ALA A 169 12.67 12.79 4.80
C ALA A 169 12.35 13.55 6.10
N LEU A 170 13.13 13.30 7.17
CA LEU A 170 12.96 13.97 8.46
C LEU A 170 13.22 15.47 8.36
N ALA A 171 14.26 15.88 7.63
CA ALA A 171 14.59 17.29 7.42
C ALA A 171 13.45 18.01 6.67
N LEU A 172 12.96 17.42 5.58
CA LEU A 172 11.86 17.97 4.81
C LEU A 172 10.55 18.02 5.61
N ALA A 173 10.20 16.94 6.30
CA ALA A 173 9.01 16.89 7.15
C ALA A 173 9.04 17.95 8.27
N ARG A 174 10.21 18.22 8.86
CA ARG A 174 10.39 19.30 9.84
C ARG A 174 10.19 20.69 9.25
N GLN A 175 10.71 20.95 8.06
CA GLN A 175 10.53 22.23 7.38
C GLN A 175 9.04 22.51 7.09
N MET A 176 8.29 21.46 6.73
CA MET A 176 6.88 21.55 6.42
C MET A 176 5.96 21.54 7.65
N GLY A 177 6.46 21.17 8.83
CA GLY A 177 5.64 20.91 10.00
C GLY A 177 4.77 19.64 9.89
N ASP A 178 5.16 18.67 9.06
CA ASP A 178 4.47 17.39 8.88
C ASP A 178 4.73 16.46 10.07
N LEU A 179 3.93 16.60 11.13
CA LEU A 179 4.07 15.80 12.35
C LEU A 179 3.99 14.29 12.09
N PRO A 180 3.05 13.76 11.28
CA PRO A 180 3.05 12.36 10.87
C PRO A 180 4.35 11.92 10.20
N GLY A 181 4.86 12.71 9.24
CA GLY A 181 6.13 12.43 8.55
C GLY A 181 7.32 12.39 9.50
N ILE A 182 7.40 13.35 10.44
CA ILE A 182 8.44 13.40 11.47
C ILE A 182 8.41 12.14 12.35
N ALA A 183 7.23 11.77 12.86
CA ALA A 183 7.08 10.62 13.74
C ALA A 183 7.50 9.32 13.04
N PHE A 184 7.08 9.14 11.79
CA PHE A 184 7.42 7.96 11.00
C PHE A 184 8.92 7.90 10.69
N ALA A 185 9.55 9.02 10.34
CA ALA A 185 10.99 9.07 10.09
C ALA A 185 11.81 8.74 11.36
N VAL A 186 11.44 9.31 12.51
CA VAL A 186 12.12 9.02 13.79
C VAL A 186 11.95 7.54 14.18
N GLN A 187 10.76 6.97 14.01
CA GLN A 187 10.54 5.55 14.25
C GLN A 187 11.45 4.67 13.38
N ASN A 188 11.64 5.05 12.11
CA ASN A 188 12.49 4.30 11.20
C ASN A 188 13.98 4.43 11.54
N LEU A 189 14.47 5.61 11.95
CA LEU A 189 15.84 5.77 12.45
C LEU A 189 16.11 4.93 13.70
N GLY A 190 15.14 4.85 14.61
CA GLY A 190 15.26 3.98 15.78
C GLY A 190 15.39 2.51 15.36
N GLY A 191 14.71 2.09 14.29
CA GLY A 191 14.86 0.76 13.73
C GLY A 191 16.25 0.51 13.10
N VAL A 192 16.79 1.48 12.35
CA VAL A 192 18.14 1.40 11.77
C VAL A 192 19.21 1.21 12.85
N ALA A 193 19.12 1.96 13.95
CA ALA A 193 20.07 1.83 15.06
C ALA A 193 20.05 0.43 15.69
N VAL A 194 18.86 -0.18 15.83
CA VAL A 194 18.74 -1.57 16.33
C VAL A 194 19.30 -2.60 15.35
N ASP A 195 19.17 -2.35 14.05
CA ASP A 195 19.67 -3.25 13.00
C ASP A 195 21.21 -3.19 12.92
N GLN A 196 21.83 -2.03 13.17
CA GLN A 196 23.29 -1.83 13.18
C GLN A 196 24.00 -2.39 14.43
N ASP A 197 23.28 -2.59 15.54
CA ASP A 197 23.81 -3.14 16.80
C ASP A 197 23.84 -4.69 16.84
N ARG A 198 23.43 -5.38 15.76
CA ARG A 198 23.37 -6.85 15.66
C ARG A 198 24.57 -7.44 14.93
#